data_AF-A0AAW0Z4K9-F1
#
_entry.id   AF-A0AAW0Z4K9-F1
#
_cell.length_a   1.000
_cell.length_b   1.000
_cell.length_c   1.000
_cell.angle_alpha   90.00
_cell.angle_beta   90.00
_cell.angle_gamma   90.00
#
_symmetry.space_group_name_H-M   'P 1'
#
loop_
_entity.id
_entity.type
_entity.pdbx_description
1 polymer ?
#
loop_
_entity_poly.entity_id
_entity_poly.type
_entity_poly.pdbx_seq_one_letter_code
_entity_poly.pdbx_strand_id
1 'polypeptide(L)'
;MQAFRNLSAQMPAMPAVDVSAVSKSFRNTVQATREKIGQVGPDGITELPTEYKQLEARVDALKDVHQKLLKITKVHERESYDYPSDVTEGLSEVGHQAASAWSAFANKNLKNTNLPIPIPSPTPGETHQPKTLPHAISRAAKSGATELGASDRLGIALGVYGAAMEKVGDARISQDGLIADRFVTPWQATLSTSIGLAMKARANVKTARLELDSARAALKSAAPAKQEQARLHVEEAEDKLVQATETAIGLMKAVLENPEPLQNLSNLVKAQLIYHSTAAETLSGIQSEIEDAATAAEGEYRTSRGA
;
A
#
# COMPACT_ATOMS: atom_id res chain seq x y z
N MET A 1 20.05 43.59 57.30
CA MET A 1 20.69 42.36 56.77
C MET A 1 19.85 41.14 57.11
N GLN A 2 18.74 40.96 56.39
CA GLN A 2 17.88 39.77 56.45
C GLN A 2 18.06 39.03 55.13
N ALA A 3 18.83 37.94 55.12
CA ALA A 3 18.90 37.02 53.98
C ALA A 3 19.61 35.71 54.36
N PHE A 4 19.20 35.02 55.44
CA PHE A 4 19.63 33.64 55.73
C PHE A 4 18.53 32.89 56.49
N ARG A 5 17.39 32.69 55.84
CA ARG A 5 16.38 31.67 56.17
C ARG A 5 15.62 31.40 54.87
N ASN A 6 15.43 30.12 54.54
CA ASN A 6 14.78 29.57 53.35
C ASN A 6 15.73 29.16 52.21
N LEU A 7 16.47 28.07 52.45
CA LEU A 7 16.89 27.17 51.36
C LEU A 7 16.93 25.73 51.89
N SER A 8 15.75 25.28 52.34
CA SER A 8 15.46 23.88 52.63
C SER A 8 14.12 23.52 51.96
N ALA A 9 14.08 23.48 50.63
CA ALA A 9 13.01 22.83 49.88
C ALA A 9 13.44 22.64 48.41
N GLN A 10 13.02 21.53 47.83
CA GLN A 10 13.11 21.12 46.41
C GLN A 10 14.34 20.30 46.00
N MET A 11 14.35 19.04 46.42
CA MET A 11 14.75 17.95 45.51
C MET A 11 13.49 17.41 44.81
N PRO A 12 13.47 17.24 43.48
CA PRO A 12 12.36 16.59 42.78
C PRO A 12 12.33 15.10 43.13
N ALA A 13 11.17 14.62 43.56
CA ALA A 13 10.93 13.21 43.81
C ALA A 13 11.11 12.40 42.52
N MET A 14 11.99 11.39 42.57
CA MET A 14 12.12 10.43 41.48
C MET A 14 10.82 9.64 41.31
N PRO A 15 10.39 9.31 40.08
CA PRO A 15 9.18 8.53 39.86
C PRO A 15 9.35 7.14 40.48
N ALA A 16 8.44 6.77 41.36
CA ALA A 16 8.38 5.43 41.93
C ALA A 16 8.18 4.42 40.79
N VAL A 17 9.21 3.61 40.54
CA VAL A 17 9.12 2.49 39.61
C VAL A 17 8.16 1.48 40.22
N ASP A 18 7.06 1.22 39.52
CA ASP A 18 6.03 0.26 39.94
C ASP A 18 6.58 -1.18 39.88
N VAL A 19 7.15 -1.62 41.01
CA VAL A 19 7.71 -2.97 41.21
C VAL A 19 6.64 -4.05 40.98
N SER A 20 5.35 -3.71 41.10
CA SER A 20 4.25 -4.65 40.86
C SER A 20 4.10 -4.98 39.36
N ALA A 21 4.24 -3.98 38.48
CA ALA A 21 4.18 -4.15 37.02
C ALA A 21 5.39 -4.96 36.49
N VAL A 22 6.57 -4.74 37.07
CA VAL A 22 7.78 -5.53 36.78
C VAL A 22 7.62 -6.98 37.24
N SER A 23 7.05 -7.20 38.44
CA SER A 23 6.79 -8.55 38.97
C SER A 23 5.75 -9.34 38.17
N LYS A 24 4.74 -8.66 37.61
CA LYS A 24 3.72 -9.27 36.73
C LYS A 24 4.33 -9.62 35.38
N SER A 25 5.12 -8.72 34.79
CA SER A 25 5.83 -8.96 33.52
C SER A 25 6.84 -10.11 33.62
N PHE A 26 7.55 -10.22 34.74
CA PHE A 26 8.51 -11.30 34.97
C PHE A 26 7.81 -12.67 35.15
N ARG A 27 6.72 -12.74 35.93
CA ARG A 27 5.93 -13.98 36.10
C ARG A 27 5.35 -14.48 34.79
N ASN A 28 4.83 -13.57 33.96
CA ASN A 28 4.30 -13.91 32.64
C ASN A 28 5.40 -14.44 31.70
N THR A 29 6.62 -13.93 31.81
CA THR A 29 7.79 -14.37 31.03
C THR A 29 8.30 -15.76 31.48
N VAL A 30 8.34 -16.01 32.78
CA VAL A 30 8.75 -17.32 33.34
C VAL A 30 7.75 -18.40 32.95
N GLN A 31 6.44 -18.11 32.97
CA GLN A 31 5.42 -19.05 32.55
C GLN A 31 5.47 -19.34 31.04
N ALA A 32 5.64 -18.31 30.19
CA ALA A 32 5.80 -18.50 28.74
C ALA A 32 7.07 -19.31 28.38
N THR A 33 8.12 -19.23 29.20
CA THR A 33 9.34 -20.04 29.04
C THR A 33 9.14 -21.47 29.53
N ARG A 34 8.37 -21.66 30.60
CA ARG A 34 8.01 -22.97 31.15
C ARG A 34 7.09 -23.78 30.22
N GLU A 35 6.23 -23.09 29.47
CA GLU A 35 5.39 -23.67 28.42
C GLU A 35 6.18 -24.14 27.19
N LYS A 36 7.24 -23.42 26.79
CA LYS A 36 8.14 -23.84 25.70
C LYS A 36 9.04 -25.03 26.06
N ILE A 37 9.27 -25.28 27.35
CA ILE A 37 10.23 -26.29 27.86
C ILE A 37 9.53 -27.60 28.33
N GLY A 38 8.21 -27.73 28.13
CA GLY A 38 7.52 -29.02 28.24
C GLY A 38 7.31 -29.55 29.67
N GLN A 39 7.30 -28.67 30.69
CA GLN A 39 7.09 -29.05 32.10
C GLN A 39 5.70 -28.72 32.64
N VAL A 40 4.70 -28.50 31.78
CA VAL A 40 3.29 -28.33 32.15
C VAL A 40 2.49 -29.41 31.44
N GLY A 41 1.88 -30.33 32.20
CA GLY A 41 1.03 -31.37 31.64
C GLY A 41 -0.23 -30.78 30.97
N PRO A 42 -0.86 -31.52 30.04
CA PRO A 42 -2.03 -31.06 29.27
C PRO A 42 -3.20 -30.58 30.15
N ASP A 43 -3.36 -31.10 31.37
CA ASP A 43 -4.41 -30.70 32.32
C ASP A 43 -4.25 -29.29 32.93
N GLY A 44 -3.08 -28.65 32.74
CA GLY A 44 -2.79 -27.31 33.27
C GLY A 44 -2.96 -26.18 32.25
N ILE A 45 -3.32 -26.51 31.01
CA ILE A 45 -3.46 -25.56 29.91
C ILE A 45 -4.94 -25.28 29.69
N THR A 46 -5.37 -24.04 29.93
CA THR A 46 -6.73 -23.65 29.58
C THR A 46 -6.92 -23.70 28.06
N GLU A 47 -7.74 -24.63 27.57
CA GLU A 47 -8.03 -24.77 26.15
C GLU A 47 -9.07 -23.73 25.70
N LEU A 48 -8.81 -23.09 24.56
CA LEU A 48 -9.76 -22.18 23.94
C LEU A 48 -10.77 -22.95 23.07
N PRO A 49 -12.03 -22.48 22.98
CA PRO A 49 -13.06 -23.11 22.14
C PRO A 49 -12.63 -23.27 20.68
N THR A 50 -13.08 -24.34 20.03
CA THR A 50 -12.75 -24.62 18.61
C THR A 50 -13.18 -23.49 17.68
N GLU A 51 -14.36 -22.90 17.92
CA GLU A 51 -14.86 -21.75 17.13
C GLU A 51 -13.93 -20.54 17.23
N TYR A 52 -13.36 -20.28 18.41
CA TYR A 52 -12.37 -19.22 18.61
C TYR A 52 -11.14 -19.45 17.74
N LYS A 53 -10.56 -20.66 17.80
CA LYS A 53 -9.36 -21.03 17.01
C LYS A 53 -9.62 -20.92 15.49
N GLN A 54 -10.83 -21.26 15.04
CA GLN A 54 -11.21 -21.09 13.64
C GLN A 54 -11.29 -19.61 13.23
N LEU A 55 -11.85 -18.75 14.08
CA LEU A 55 -11.88 -17.30 13.85
C LEU A 55 -10.45 -16.74 13.78
N GLU A 56 -9.57 -17.15 14.69
CA GLU A 56 -8.17 -16.75 14.68
C GLU A 56 -7.49 -17.08 13.35
N ALA A 57 -7.62 -18.33 12.88
CA ALA A 57 -7.02 -18.77 11.63
C ALA A 57 -7.54 -17.97 10.42
N ARG A 58 -8.83 -17.66 10.39
CA ARG A 58 -9.43 -16.84 9.32
C ARG A 58 -8.94 -15.40 9.35
N VAL A 59 -8.80 -14.80 10.53
CA VAL A 59 -8.28 -13.43 10.68
C VAL A 59 -6.79 -13.37 10.32
N ASP A 60 -6.00 -14.38 10.69
CA ASP A 60 -4.59 -14.49 10.29
C ASP A 60 -4.45 -14.61 8.78
N ALA A 61 -5.26 -15.46 8.13
CA ALA A 61 -5.30 -15.55 6.68
C ALA A 61 -5.67 -14.20 6.03
N LEU A 62 -6.69 -13.51 6.55
CA LEU A 62 -7.11 -12.21 6.02
C LEU A 62 -6.01 -11.14 6.14
N LYS A 63 -5.30 -11.13 7.28
CA LYS A 63 -4.14 -10.26 7.51
C LYS A 63 -3.03 -10.55 6.51
N ASP A 64 -2.71 -11.81 6.28
CA ASP A 64 -1.69 -12.23 5.31
C ASP A 64 -2.06 -11.81 3.89
N VAL A 65 -3.33 -11.95 3.49
CA VAL A 65 -3.82 -11.45 2.19
C VAL A 65 -3.61 -9.94 2.10
N HIS A 66 -3.94 -9.20 3.17
CA HIS A 66 -3.76 -7.76 3.16
C HIS A 66 -2.30 -7.36 2.96
N GLN A 67 -1.39 -7.99 3.71
CA GLN A 67 0.04 -7.73 3.62
C GLN A 67 0.63 -8.10 2.26
N LYS A 68 0.25 -9.24 1.69
CA LYS A 68 0.75 -9.71 0.39
C LYS A 68 0.36 -8.77 -0.75
N LEU A 69 -0.89 -8.35 -0.82
CA LEU A 69 -1.33 -7.42 -1.86
C LEU A 69 -0.67 -6.06 -1.69
N LEU A 70 -0.69 -5.52 -0.47
CA LEU A 70 -0.12 -4.21 -0.18
C LEU A 70 1.38 -4.13 -0.49
N LYS A 71 2.14 -5.21 -0.26
CA LYS A 71 3.57 -5.28 -0.60
C LYS A 71 3.85 -4.97 -2.06
N ILE A 72 2.95 -5.37 -2.96
CA ILE A 72 3.09 -5.16 -4.40
C ILE A 72 2.44 -3.84 -4.82
N THR A 73 1.21 -3.59 -4.40
CA THR A 73 0.43 -2.46 -4.90
C THR A 73 0.89 -1.10 -4.38
N LYS A 74 1.66 -1.04 -3.29
CA LYS A 74 2.31 0.21 -2.85
C LYS A 74 3.24 0.82 -3.89
N VAL A 75 3.67 0.04 -4.88
CA VAL A 75 4.45 0.54 -6.00
C VAL A 75 3.75 1.68 -6.75
N HIS A 76 2.42 1.67 -6.79
CA HIS A 76 1.58 2.69 -7.43
C HIS A 76 1.64 4.07 -6.74
N GLU A 77 2.19 4.17 -5.52
CA GLU A 77 2.45 5.45 -4.85
C GLU A 77 3.70 6.16 -5.40
N ARG A 78 4.53 5.46 -6.17
CA ARG A 78 5.78 6.00 -6.73
C ARG A 78 5.63 6.07 -8.23
N GLU A 79 5.57 7.28 -8.80
CA GLU A 79 5.41 7.46 -10.24
C GLU A 79 6.48 6.73 -11.08
N SER A 80 7.74 6.73 -10.63
CA SER A 80 8.89 6.23 -11.39
C SER A 80 9.13 4.72 -11.33
N TYR A 81 8.17 3.93 -10.86
CA TYR A 81 8.40 2.50 -10.62
C TYR A 81 8.59 1.65 -11.89
N ASP A 82 8.11 2.12 -13.05
CA ASP A 82 8.33 1.50 -14.36
C ASP A 82 9.35 2.27 -15.22
N TYR A 83 9.97 3.31 -14.66
CA TYR A 83 10.92 4.13 -15.38
C TYR A 83 12.27 3.42 -15.56
N PRO A 84 12.87 3.40 -16.76
CA PRO A 84 14.18 2.79 -16.97
C PRO A 84 15.27 3.47 -16.11
N SER A 85 16.05 2.69 -15.37
CA SER A 85 17.11 3.19 -14.48
C SER A 85 18.30 3.81 -15.21
N ASP A 86 18.54 3.39 -16.46
CA ASP A 86 19.74 3.74 -17.23
C ASP A 86 19.53 4.97 -18.12
N VAL A 87 18.32 5.54 -18.14
CA VAL A 87 18.00 6.73 -18.93
C VAL A 87 18.54 7.96 -18.20
N THR A 88 19.68 8.45 -18.69
CA THR A 88 20.23 9.75 -18.28
C THR A 88 19.46 10.84 -19.03
N GLU A 89 18.58 11.54 -18.34
CA GLU A 89 17.70 12.57 -18.91
C GLU A 89 18.52 13.80 -19.36
N GLY A 90 18.88 13.88 -20.64
CA GLY A 90 19.35 15.11 -21.29
C GLY A 90 18.16 16.01 -21.64
N LEU A 91 17.49 16.59 -20.64
CA LEU A 91 16.07 16.96 -20.76
C LEU A 91 15.69 18.42 -20.48
N SER A 92 16.64 19.35 -20.32
CA SER A 92 16.28 20.77 -20.13
C SER A 92 16.00 21.50 -21.45
N GLU A 93 16.48 21.00 -22.60
CA GLU A 93 16.44 21.76 -23.86
C GLU A 93 15.45 21.19 -24.91
N VAL A 94 15.07 19.91 -24.78
CA VAL A 94 14.14 19.22 -25.73
C VAL A 94 12.66 19.58 -25.46
N GLY A 95 12.27 19.85 -24.22
CA GLY A 95 10.87 20.04 -23.82
C GLY A 95 10.16 21.24 -24.46
N HIS A 96 10.85 22.37 -24.63
CA HIS A 96 10.24 23.59 -25.18
C HIS A 96 10.18 23.62 -26.72
N GLN A 97 11.17 23.04 -27.38
CA GLN A 97 11.20 22.97 -28.85
C GLN A 97 10.28 21.86 -29.39
N ALA A 98 10.23 20.70 -28.72
CA ALA A 98 9.37 19.59 -29.15
C ALA A 98 7.87 19.89 -28.98
N ALA A 99 7.45 20.58 -27.91
CA ALA A 99 6.03 20.90 -27.69
C ALA A 99 5.48 21.90 -28.73
N SER A 100 6.28 22.89 -29.12
CA SER A 100 5.90 23.89 -30.13
C SER A 100 5.94 23.32 -31.55
N ALA A 101 6.95 22.52 -31.88
CA ALA A 101 7.04 21.79 -33.14
C ALA A 101 5.89 20.76 -33.29
N TRP A 102 5.53 20.07 -32.21
CA TRP A 102 4.41 19.12 -32.20
C TRP A 102 3.06 19.80 -32.40
N SER A 103 2.81 20.92 -31.71
CA SER A 103 1.57 21.69 -31.88
C SER A 103 1.42 22.20 -33.32
N ALA A 104 2.52 22.60 -33.96
CA ALA A 104 2.54 22.99 -35.37
C ALA A 104 2.32 21.79 -36.32
N PHE A 105 2.89 20.62 -35.99
CA PHE A 105 2.70 19.37 -36.73
C PHE A 105 1.23 18.90 -36.68
N ALA A 106 0.64 18.86 -35.48
CA ALA A 106 -0.74 18.42 -35.28
C ALA A 106 -1.72 19.31 -36.06
N ASN A 107 -1.54 20.63 -36.00
CA ASN A 107 -2.35 21.57 -36.78
C ASN A 107 -2.20 21.44 -38.30
N LYS A 108 -1.06 20.94 -38.79
CA LYS A 108 -0.76 20.85 -40.23
C LYS A 108 -1.17 19.51 -40.84
N ASN A 109 -0.90 18.41 -40.15
CA ASN A 109 -0.99 17.06 -40.71
C ASN A 109 -2.18 16.23 -40.16
N LEU A 110 -2.74 16.59 -39.01
CA LEU A 110 -3.74 15.78 -38.29
C LEU A 110 -5.17 16.35 -38.35
N LYS A 111 -5.50 17.15 -39.37
CA LYS A 111 -6.79 17.88 -39.50
C LYS A 111 -8.05 17.00 -39.54
N ASN A 112 -7.93 15.69 -39.75
CA ASN A 112 -9.04 14.74 -39.85
C ASN A 112 -8.96 13.56 -38.86
N THR A 113 -7.99 13.55 -37.96
CA THR A 113 -7.91 12.54 -36.89
C THR A 113 -8.56 13.10 -35.63
N ASN A 114 -9.49 12.35 -35.04
CA ASN A 114 -10.30 12.76 -33.89
C ASN A 114 -9.51 12.69 -32.56
N LEU A 115 -8.33 13.33 -32.53
CA LEU A 115 -7.49 13.45 -31.34
C LEU A 115 -7.82 14.78 -30.63
N PRO A 116 -7.98 14.79 -29.29
CA PRO A 116 -8.22 16.02 -28.55
C PRO A 116 -7.08 17.02 -28.77
N ILE A 117 -7.41 18.21 -29.25
CA ILE A 117 -6.45 19.31 -29.43
C ILE A 117 -6.05 19.80 -28.02
N PRO A 118 -4.75 19.82 -27.64
CA PRO A 118 -4.34 20.31 -26.34
C PRO A 118 -4.64 21.80 -26.17
N ILE A 119 -5.37 22.14 -25.11
CA ILE A 119 -5.64 23.53 -24.70
C ILE A 119 -4.34 24.10 -24.10
N PRO A 120 -3.80 25.23 -24.60
CA PRO A 120 -2.58 25.81 -24.06
C PRO A 120 -2.85 26.38 -22.67
N SER A 121 -2.25 25.78 -21.64
CA SER A 121 -2.23 26.32 -20.28
C SER A 121 -1.12 27.38 -20.15
N PRO A 122 -1.37 28.54 -19.51
CA PRO A 122 -0.36 29.57 -19.35
C PRO A 122 0.52 29.32 -18.10
N THR A 123 1.79 29.75 -18.22
CA THR A 123 2.82 30.00 -17.18
C THR A 123 3.87 28.87 -16.95
N PRO A 124 5.17 29.15 -17.21
CA PRO A 124 6.27 28.20 -16.97
C PRO A 124 6.69 28.23 -15.50
N GLY A 125 5.99 27.47 -14.66
CA GLY A 125 6.64 26.80 -13.54
C GLY A 125 7.42 25.61 -14.09
N GLU A 126 8.47 25.15 -13.41
CA GLU A 126 9.14 23.88 -13.72
C GLU A 126 8.06 22.80 -13.81
N THR A 127 7.65 22.46 -15.04
CA THR A 127 6.60 21.47 -15.26
C THR A 127 7.21 20.14 -14.85
N HIS A 128 6.70 19.57 -13.76
CA HIS A 128 7.09 18.24 -13.31
C HIS A 128 6.82 17.26 -14.46
N GLN A 129 7.88 16.93 -15.20
CA GLN A 129 7.76 16.02 -16.33
C GLN A 129 7.49 14.63 -15.78
N PRO A 130 6.38 13.98 -16.17
CA PRO A 130 6.09 12.69 -15.61
C PRO A 130 7.15 11.64 -15.98
N LYS A 131 7.57 10.90 -14.98
CA LYS A 131 8.58 9.84 -15.04
C LYS A 131 7.90 8.50 -15.06
N THR A 132 7.21 8.22 -16.15
CA THR A 132 6.67 6.88 -16.44
C THR A 132 7.23 6.38 -17.77
N LEU A 133 7.25 5.06 -17.99
CA LEU A 133 7.72 4.48 -19.24
C LEU A 133 7.00 5.03 -20.49
N PRO A 134 5.66 5.15 -20.54
CA PRO A 134 4.98 5.72 -21.71
C PRO A 134 5.41 7.16 -22.02
N HIS A 135 5.63 7.97 -20.98
CA HIS A 135 6.12 9.33 -21.13
C HIS A 135 7.57 9.37 -21.63
N ALA A 136 8.44 8.46 -21.18
CA ALA A 136 9.80 8.34 -21.73
C ALA A 136 9.79 8.01 -23.23
N ILE A 137 8.96 7.04 -23.63
CA ILE A 137 8.78 6.64 -25.03
C ILE A 137 8.24 7.83 -25.85
N SER A 138 7.25 8.54 -25.31
CA SER A 138 6.70 9.74 -25.94
C SER A 138 7.78 10.78 -26.23
N ARG A 139 8.63 11.11 -25.24
CA ARG A 139 9.72 12.07 -25.40
C ARG A 139 10.74 11.62 -26.45
N ALA A 140 11.16 10.36 -26.41
CA ALA A 140 12.10 9.81 -27.38
C ALA A 140 11.54 9.87 -28.81
N ALA A 141 10.28 9.46 -29.00
CA ALA A 141 9.62 9.49 -30.31
C ALA A 141 9.46 10.93 -30.83
N LYS A 142 9.05 11.88 -29.99
CA LYS A 142 8.94 13.30 -30.35
C LYS A 142 10.31 13.94 -30.68
N SER A 143 11.38 13.55 -29.98
CA SER A 143 12.76 13.97 -30.32
C SER A 143 13.15 13.46 -31.70
N GLY A 144 12.99 12.16 -31.96
CA GLY A 144 13.29 11.56 -33.26
C GLY A 144 12.47 12.17 -34.40
N ALA A 145 11.18 12.49 -34.16
CA ALA A 145 10.35 13.20 -35.13
C ALA A 145 10.91 14.59 -35.49
N THR A 146 11.47 15.29 -34.51
CA THR A 146 12.09 16.59 -34.71
C THR A 146 13.41 16.47 -35.48
N GLU A 147 14.22 15.47 -35.14
CA GLU A 147 15.52 15.21 -35.78
C GLU A 147 15.37 14.81 -37.26
N LEU A 148 14.35 14.03 -37.60
CA LEU A 148 14.08 13.62 -38.98
C LEU A 148 13.38 14.72 -39.80
N GLY A 149 12.67 15.63 -39.13
CA GLY A 149 11.99 16.76 -39.75
C GLY A 149 10.58 16.43 -40.26
N ALA A 150 9.75 17.48 -40.40
CA ALA A 150 8.31 17.36 -40.61
C ALA A 150 7.87 16.82 -42.00
N SER A 151 8.81 16.64 -42.93
CA SER A 151 8.57 16.04 -44.25
C SER A 151 8.99 14.58 -44.33
N ASP A 152 9.75 14.08 -43.35
CA ASP A 152 10.15 12.69 -43.31
C ASP A 152 8.99 11.80 -42.83
N ARG A 153 8.77 10.67 -43.53
CA ARG A 153 7.64 9.78 -43.24
C ARG A 153 7.79 9.12 -41.86
N LEU A 154 8.99 8.69 -41.50
CA LEU A 154 9.25 8.12 -40.18
C LEU A 154 9.10 9.20 -39.11
N GLY A 155 9.54 10.43 -39.38
CA GLY A 155 9.33 11.58 -38.51
C GLY A 155 7.85 11.85 -38.23
N ILE A 156 7.00 11.81 -39.26
CA ILE A 156 5.54 11.93 -39.14
C ILE A 156 4.99 10.81 -38.23
N ALA A 157 5.34 9.55 -38.51
CA ALA A 157 4.87 8.38 -37.77
C ALA A 157 5.33 8.39 -36.29
N LEU A 158 6.59 8.74 -36.02
CA LEU A 158 7.13 8.89 -34.67
C LEU A 158 6.42 9.99 -33.89
N GLY A 159 6.04 11.06 -34.57
CA GLY A 159 5.23 12.11 -34.00
C GLY A 159 3.89 11.58 -33.48
N VAL A 160 3.12 10.94 -34.36
CA VAL A 160 1.79 10.36 -34.04
C VAL A 160 1.90 9.36 -32.90
N TYR A 161 2.87 8.46 -32.99
CA TYR A 161 3.16 7.50 -31.93
C TYR A 161 3.53 8.18 -30.60
N GLY A 162 4.36 9.21 -30.64
CA GLY A 162 4.76 9.97 -29.47
C GLY A 162 3.58 10.63 -28.75
N ALA A 163 2.63 11.21 -29.47
CA ALA A 163 1.41 11.77 -28.87
C ALA A 163 0.46 10.71 -28.31
N ALA A 164 0.33 9.57 -28.99
CA ALA A 164 -0.43 8.44 -28.46
C ALA A 164 0.17 7.95 -27.12
N MET A 165 1.50 7.83 -27.04
CA MET A 165 2.19 7.39 -25.84
C MET A 165 2.13 8.40 -24.68
N GLU A 166 2.05 9.70 -24.97
CA GLU A 166 1.78 10.74 -23.95
C GLU A 166 0.41 10.50 -23.31
N LYS A 167 -0.64 10.32 -24.11
CA LYS A 167 -1.99 10.03 -23.62
C LYS A 167 -2.06 8.71 -22.84
N VAL A 168 -1.35 7.68 -23.28
CA VAL A 168 -1.22 6.41 -22.52
C VAL A 168 -0.53 6.67 -21.18
N GLY A 169 0.48 7.54 -21.15
CA GLY A 169 1.16 7.98 -19.95
C GLY A 169 0.24 8.72 -18.98
N ASP A 170 -0.56 9.66 -19.45
CA ASP A 170 -1.52 10.39 -18.61
C ASP A 170 -2.56 9.45 -17.98
N ALA A 171 -3.08 8.52 -18.79
CA ALA A 171 -3.98 7.48 -18.30
C ALA A 171 -3.30 6.59 -17.24
N ARG A 172 -1.99 6.34 -17.37
CA ARG A 172 -1.20 5.60 -16.39
C ARG A 172 -1.08 6.35 -15.07
N ILE A 173 -0.80 7.65 -15.08
CA ILE A 173 -0.76 8.49 -13.86
C ILE A 173 -2.13 8.47 -13.18
N SER A 174 -3.20 8.61 -13.95
CA SER A 174 -4.57 8.55 -13.42
C SER A 174 -4.86 7.21 -12.74
N GLN A 175 -4.46 6.09 -13.34
CA GLN A 175 -4.56 4.77 -12.73
C GLN A 175 -3.81 4.72 -11.39
N ASP A 176 -2.57 5.20 -11.35
CA ASP A 176 -1.77 5.20 -10.11
C ASP A 176 -2.44 5.97 -8.99
N GLY A 177 -2.91 7.19 -9.27
CA GLY A 177 -3.64 7.99 -8.28
C GLY A 177 -4.89 7.27 -7.78
N LEU A 178 -5.69 6.70 -8.69
CA LEU A 178 -6.89 5.95 -8.30
C LEU A 178 -6.58 4.71 -7.46
N ILE A 179 -5.51 3.97 -7.79
CA ILE A 179 -5.10 2.79 -7.02
C ILE A 179 -4.56 3.21 -5.65
N ALA A 180 -3.73 4.25 -5.57
CA ALA A 180 -3.20 4.77 -4.32
C ALA A 180 -4.33 5.20 -3.36
N ASP A 181 -5.28 5.99 -3.88
CA ASP A 181 -6.35 6.58 -3.09
C ASP A 181 -7.44 5.57 -2.73
N ARG A 182 -7.88 4.75 -3.68
CA ARG A 182 -9.09 3.91 -3.54
C ARG A 182 -8.83 2.45 -3.25
N PHE A 183 -7.57 2.01 -3.32
CA PHE A 183 -7.16 0.67 -2.93
C PHE A 183 -6.10 0.71 -1.84
N VAL A 184 -4.90 1.25 -2.11
CA VAL A 184 -3.74 1.15 -1.20
C VAL A 184 -4.03 1.79 0.15
N THR A 185 -4.53 3.03 0.16
CA THR A 185 -4.84 3.77 1.39
C THR A 185 -5.88 3.07 2.26
N PRO A 186 -7.12 2.77 1.79
CA PRO A 186 -8.12 2.11 2.62
C PRO A 186 -7.70 0.67 2.99
N TRP A 187 -7.03 -0.05 2.11
CA TRP A 187 -6.53 -1.40 2.41
C TRP A 187 -5.47 -1.40 3.52
N GLN A 188 -4.56 -0.41 3.51
CA GLN A 188 -3.61 -0.20 4.60
C GLN A 188 -4.31 0.20 5.89
N ALA A 189 -5.37 1.02 5.82
CA ALA A 189 -6.16 1.43 6.97
C ALA A 189 -6.89 0.25 7.62
N THR A 190 -7.57 -0.61 6.85
CA THR A 190 -8.21 -1.84 7.37
C THR A 190 -7.19 -2.73 8.09
N LEU A 191 -5.97 -2.85 7.54
CA LEU A 191 -4.89 -3.64 8.14
C LEU A 191 -4.39 -3.07 9.47
N SER A 192 -4.19 -1.75 9.57
CA SER A 192 -3.66 -1.12 10.78
C SER A 192 -4.71 -0.90 11.87
N THR A 193 -5.98 -0.77 11.50
CA THR A 193 -7.09 -0.48 12.41
C THR A 193 -7.84 -1.77 12.78
N SER A 194 -8.86 -2.17 12.00
CA SER A 194 -9.75 -3.29 12.31
C SER A 194 -9.00 -4.60 12.56
N ILE A 195 -8.08 -4.97 11.66
CA ILE A 195 -7.25 -6.17 11.84
C ILE A 195 -6.30 -5.99 13.03
N GLY A 196 -5.66 -4.82 13.17
CA GLY A 196 -4.77 -4.51 14.29
C GLY A 196 -5.46 -4.63 15.66
N LEU A 197 -6.70 -4.16 15.79
CA LEU A 197 -7.52 -4.27 17.00
C LEU A 197 -7.86 -5.72 17.32
N ALA A 198 -8.25 -6.52 16.33
CA ALA A 198 -8.50 -7.95 16.53
C ALA A 198 -7.24 -8.69 16.98
N MET A 199 -6.08 -8.39 16.40
CA MET A 199 -4.79 -8.97 16.83
C MET A 199 -4.44 -8.59 18.27
N LYS A 200 -4.68 -7.33 18.67
CA LYS A 200 -4.46 -6.88 20.06
C LYS A 200 -5.40 -7.59 21.03
N ALA A 201 -6.68 -7.75 20.67
CA ALA A 201 -7.64 -8.47 21.50
C ALA A 201 -7.26 -9.94 21.70
N ARG A 202 -6.76 -10.62 20.65
CA ARG A 202 -6.22 -11.98 20.76
C ARG A 202 -5.01 -12.06 21.69
N ALA A 203 -4.09 -11.09 21.61
CA ALA A 203 -2.96 -11.01 22.54
C ALA A 203 -3.42 -10.82 24.00
N ASN A 204 -4.50 -10.08 24.22
CA ASN A 204 -5.12 -9.94 25.54
C ASN A 204 -5.72 -11.25 26.03
N VAL A 205 -6.41 -12.03 25.18
CA VAL A 205 -6.92 -13.37 25.53
C VAL A 205 -5.78 -14.28 25.97
N LYS A 206 -4.68 -14.31 25.19
CA LYS A 206 -3.49 -15.09 25.56
C LYS A 206 -2.93 -14.67 26.92
N THR A 207 -2.89 -13.36 27.20
CA THR A 207 -2.40 -12.84 28.48
C THR A 207 -3.34 -13.23 29.63
N ALA A 208 -4.65 -13.05 29.47
CA ALA A 208 -5.65 -13.42 30.48
C ALA A 208 -5.63 -14.93 30.77
N ARG A 209 -5.40 -15.76 29.75
CA ARG A 209 -5.23 -17.22 29.91
C ARG A 209 -4.02 -17.55 30.78
N LEU A 210 -2.87 -16.94 30.51
CA LEU A 210 -1.66 -17.13 31.30
C LEU A 210 -1.84 -16.64 32.75
N GLU A 211 -2.56 -15.54 32.94
CA GLU A 211 -2.90 -15.03 34.27
C GLU A 211 -3.76 -16.04 35.05
N LEU A 212 -4.81 -16.60 34.43
CA LEU A 212 -5.64 -17.64 35.02
C LEU A 212 -4.84 -18.91 35.37
N ASP A 213 -4.03 -19.40 34.42
CA ASP A 213 -3.17 -20.57 34.61
C ASP A 213 -2.20 -20.33 35.81
N SER A 214 -1.66 -19.11 35.94
CA SER A 214 -0.80 -18.73 37.06
C SER A 214 -1.55 -18.58 38.40
N ALA A 215 -2.78 -18.05 38.38
CA ALA A 215 -3.62 -17.88 39.56
C ALA A 215 -4.06 -19.24 40.12
N ARG A 216 -4.43 -20.18 39.25
CA ARG A 216 -4.76 -21.57 39.63
C ARG A 216 -3.55 -22.29 40.24
N ALA A 217 -2.37 -22.11 39.65
CA ALA A 217 -1.13 -22.65 40.21
C ALA A 217 -0.81 -22.07 41.60
N ALA A 218 -0.99 -20.74 41.76
CA ALA A 218 -0.79 -20.07 43.04
C ALA A 218 -1.77 -20.57 44.11
N LEU A 219 -3.06 -20.74 43.78
CA LEU A 219 -4.08 -21.28 44.66
C LEU A 219 -3.73 -22.69 45.17
N LYS A 220 -3.20 -23.56 44.29
CA LYS A 220 -2.76 -24.92 44.67
C LYS A 220 -1.64 -24.92 45.72
N SER A 221 -0.82 -23.88 45.74
CA SER A 221 0.33 -23.73 46.65
C SER A 221 0.08 -22.78 47.83
N ALA A 222 -1.11 -22.19 47.93
CA ALA A 222 -1.41 -21.17 48.93
C ALA A 222 -1.53 -21.76 50.33
N ALA A 223 -0.92 -21.10 51.33
CA ALA A 223 -1.11 -21.45 52.73
C ALA A 223 -2.56 -21.18 53.17
N PRO A 224 -3.10 -21.91 54.17
CA PRO A 224 -4.50 -21.77 54.61
C PRO A 224 -4.92 -20.32 54.92
N ALA A 225 -4.03 -19.53 55.52
CA ALA A 225 -4.28 -18.13 55.85
C ALA A 225 -4.44 -17.20 54.62
N LYS A 226 -3.95 -17.60 53.44
CA LYS A 226 -4.05 -16.83 52.18
C LYS A 226 -4.94 -17.51 51.14
N GLN A 227 -5.60 -18.60 51.51
CA GLN A 227 -6.36 -19.43 50.59
C GLN A 227 -7.58 -18.69 50.02
N GLU A 228 -8.27 -17.91 50.85
CA GLU A 228 -9.42 -17.11 50.43
C GLU A 228 -9.01 -16.02 49.43
N GLN A 229 -7.93 -15.31 49.70
CA GLN A 229 -7.38 -14.32 48.77
C GLN A 229 -6.98 -14.98 47.44
N ALA A 230 -6.34 -16.15 47.47
CA ALA A 230 -5.97 -16.86 46.27
C ALA A 230 -7.18 -17.33 45.45
N ARG A 231 -8.33 -17.63 46.10
CA ARG A 231 -9.58 -17.97 45.41
C ARG A 231 -10.16 -16.76 44.67
N LEU A 232 -10.26 -15.62 45.35
CA LEU A 232 -10.74 -14.38 44.73
C LEU A 232 -9.90 -13.97 43.50
N HIS A 233 -8.57 -14.15 43.58
CA HIS A 233 -7.68 -13.90 42.44
C HIS A 233 -7.91 -14.85 41.25
N VAL A 234 -8.35 -16.09 41.49
CA VAL A 234 -8.73 -17.02 40.42
C VAL A 234 -10.04 -16.56 39.78
N GLU A 235 -11.05 -16.23 40.59
CA GLU A 235 -12.35 -15.72 40.11
C GLU A 235 -12.17 -14.46 39.25
N GLU A 236 -11.38 -13.48 39.71
CA GLU A 236 -11.07 -12.27 38.94
C GLU A 236 -10.38 -12.60 37.59
N ALA A 237 -9.48 -13.59 37.58
CA ALA A 237 -8.80 -14.01 36.35
C ALA A 237 -9.72 -14.78 35.39
N GLU A 238 -10.70 -15.53 35.90
CA GLU A 238 -11.72 -16.21 35.10
C GLU A 238 -12.64 -15.19 34.41
N ASP A 239 -13.16 -14.22 35.16
CA ASP A 239 -13.99 -13.13 34.61
C ASP A 239 -13.25 -12.36 33.52
N LYS A 240 -11.97 -12.03 33.77
CA LYS A 240 -11.14 -11.32 32.79
C LYS A 240 -10.91 -12.14 31.51
N LEU A 241 -10.72 -13.46 31.63
CA LEU A 241 -10.58 -14.33 30.47
C LEU A 241 -11.88 -14.40 29.66
N VAL A 242 -13.03 -14.50 30.31
CA VAL A 242 -14.35 -14.48 29.65
C VAL A 242 -14.52 -13.17 28.87
N GLN A 243 -14.34 -12.03 29.54
CA GLN A 243 -14.49 -10.71 28.91
C GLN A 243 -13.52 -10.51 27.74
N ALA A 244 -12.25 -10.90 27.90
CA ALA A 244 -11.25 -10.81 26.84
C ALA A 244 -11.63 -11.67 25.63
N THR A 245 -12.16 -12.86 25.87
CA THR A 245 -12.55 -13.82 24.82
C THR A 245 -13.76 -13.31 24.06
N GLU A 246 -14.79 -12.82 24.75
CA GLU A 246 -15.98 -12.22 24.12
C GLU A 246 -15.60 -11.01 23.24
N THR A 247 -14.76 -10.12 23.77
CA THR A 247 -14.27 -8.95 23.04
C THR A 247 -13.51 -9.36 21.78
N ALA A 248 -12.61 -10.34 21.90
CA ALA A 248 -11.84 -10.84 20.77
C ALA A 248 -12.74 -11.50 19.71
N ILE A 249 -13.73 -12.30 20.11
CA ILE A 249 -14.70 -12.90 19.19
C ILE A 249 -15.47 -11.82 18.43
N GLY A 250 -15.98 -10.80 19.13
CA GLY A 250 -16.70 -9.69 18.51
C GLY A 250 -15.86 -8.97 17.46
N LEU A 251 -14.62 -8.62 17.80
CA LEU A 251 -13.71 -7.93 16.86
C LEU A 251 -13.30 -8.82 15.68
N MET A 252 -13.02 -10.10 15.89
CA MET A 252 -12.68 -11.03 14.81
C MET A 252 -13.85 -11.21 13.84
N LYS A 253 -15.09 -11.33 14.33
CA LYS A 253 -16.29 -11.40 13.47
C LYS A 253 -16.47 -10.11 12.67
N ALA A 254 -16.40 -8.95 13.33
CA ALA A 254 -16.51 -7.65 12.67
C ALA A 254 -15.46 -7.46 11.55
N VAL A 255 -14.23 -7.94 11.76
CA VAL A 255 -13.17 -7.92 10.73
C VAL A 255 -13.53 -8.80 9.53
N LEU A 256 -14.05 -10.00 9.77
CA LEU A 256 -14.38 -10.96 8.70
C LEU A 256 -15.65 -10.58 7.93
N GLU A 257 -16.54 -9.81 8.56
CA GLU A 257 -17.80 -9.34 7.98
C GLU A 257 -17.68 -7.94 7.33
N ASN A 258 -16.52 -7.28 7.46
CA ASN A 258 -16.29 -5.98 6.84
C ASN A 258 -16.34 -6.08 5.30
N PRO A 259 -17.27 -5.38 4.61
CA PRO A 259 -17.36 -5.41 3.15
C PRO A 259 -16.28 -4.58 2.45
N GLU A 260 -15.58 -3.70 3.17
CA GLU A 260 -14.62 -2.75 2.62
C GLU A 260 -13.50 -3.39 1.76
N PRO A 261 -12.87 -4.52 2.13
CA PRO A 261 -11.86 -5.15 1.27
C PRO A 261 -12.40 -5.53 -0.12
N LEU A 262 -13.66 -6.00 -0.21
CA LEU A 262 -14.27 -6.31 -1.51
C LEU A 262 -14.53 -5.03 -2.32
N GLN A 263 -14.96 -3.96 -1.67
CA GLN A 263 -15.13 -2.66 -2.33
C GLN A 263 -13.80 -2.09 -2.84
N ASN A 264 -12.73 -2.22 -2.05
CA ASN A 264 -11.38 -1.81 -2.42
C ASN A 264 -10.91 -2.61 -3.66
N LEU A 265 -11.10 -3.93 -3.65
CA LEU A 265 -10.76 -4.78 -4.80
C LEU A 265 -11.54 -4.38 -6.07
N SER A 266 -12.84 -4.06 -5.92
CA SER A 266 -13.64 -3.52 -7.03
C SER A 266 -13.06 -2.23 -7.60
N ASN A 267 -12.59 -1.33 -6.73
CA ASN A 267 -11.95 -0.07 -7.15
C ASN A 267 -10.62 -0.29 -7.88
N LEU A 268 -9.81 -1.26 -7.42
CA LEU A 268 -8.56 -1.65 -8.09
C LEU A 268 -8.83 -2.12 -9.53
N VAL A 269 -9.79 -3.03 -9.69
CA VAL A 269 -10.17 -3.55 -11.02
C VAL A 269 -10.69 -2.42 -11.92
N LYS A 270 -11.50 -1.51 -11.39
CA LYS A 270 -12.01 -0.36 -12.16
C LYS A 270 -10.88 0.56 -12.63
N ALA A 271 -9.93 0.89 -11.77
CA ALA A 271 -8.79 1.73 -12.14
C ALA A 271 -7.96 1.09 -13.26
N GLN A 272 -7.70 -0.23 -13.14
CA GLN A 272 -6.99 -1.00 -14.16
C GLN A 272 -7.76 -1.06 -15.49
N LEU A 273 -9.07 -1.29 -15.44
CA LEU A 273 -9.91 -1.36 -16.63
C LEU A 273 -9.90 -0.04 -17.42
N ILE A 274 -10.04 1.10 -16.73
CA ILE A 274 -10.03 2.42 -17.34
C ILE A 274 -8.71 2.68 -18.09
N TYR A 275 -7.58 2.34 -17.47
CA TYR A 275 -6.27 2.48 -18.12
C TYR A 275 -6.13 1.57 -19.33
N HIS A 276 -6.40 0.27 -19.17
CA HIS A 276 -6.23 -0.69 -20.25
C HIS A 276 -7.16 -0.40 -21.43
N SER A 277 -8.41 0.03 -21.19
CA SER A 277 -9.32 0.45 -22.27
C SER A 277 -8.82 1.71 -22.97
N THR A 278 -8.40 2.73 -22.20
CA THR A 278 -7.87 3.99 -22.77
C THR A 278 -6.62 3.75 -23.61
N ALA A 279 -5.73 2.87 -23.15
CA ALA A 279 -4.52 2.49 -23.88
C ALA A 279 -4.86 1.73 -25.17
N ALA A 280 -5.76 0.75 -25.10
CA ALA A 280 -6.19 -0.02 -26.27
C ALA A 280 -6.87 0.88 -27.32
N GLU A 281 -7.80 1.75 -26.91
CA GLU A 281 -8.46 2.71 -27.80
C GLU A 281 -7.47 3.68 -28.44
N THR A 282 -6.51 4.18 -27.66
CA THR A 282 -5.50 5.14 -28.16
C THR A 282 -4.56 4.51 -29.17
N LEU A 283 -4.07 3.29 -28.91
CA LEU A 283 -3.18 2.57 -29.84
C LEU A 283 -3.92 2.07 -31.07
N SER A 284 -5.15 1.58 -30.91
CA SER A 284 -6.00 1.19 -32.04
C SER A 284 -6.29 2.38 -32.95
N GLY A 285 -6.46 3.58 -32.40
CA GLY A 285 -6.71 4.80 -33.16
C GLY A 285 -5.56 5.22 -34.09
N ILE A 286 -4.32 4.81 -33.79
CA ILE A 286 -3.15 5.13 -34.64
C ILE A 286 -2.66 3.95 -35.48
N GLN A 287 -3.18 2.73 -35.23
CA GLN A 287 -2.66 1.51 -35.86
C GLN A 287 -2.72 1.58 -37.40
N SER A 288 -3.88 1.90 -37.96
CA SER A 288 -4.07 1.98 -39.42
C SER A 288 -3.16 3.03 -40.05
N GLU A 289 -2.97 4.18 -39.40
CA GLU A 289 -2.13 5.26 -39.92
C GLU A 289 -0.65 4.83 -40.01
N ILE A 290 -0.17 4.10 -39.02
CA ILE A 290 1.20 3.56 -39.00
C ILE A 290 1.36 2.43 -40.03
N GLU A 291 0.37 1.55 -40.17
CA GLU A 291 0.36 0.47 -41.18
C GLU A 291 0.37 1.02 -42.62
N ASP A 292 -0.43 2.07 -42.87
CA ASP A 292 -0.47 2.76 -44.16
C ASP A 292 0.87 3.42 -44.47
N ALA A 293 1.49 4.10 -43.48
CA ALA A 293 2.81 4.69 -43.63
C ALA A 293 3.89 3.63 -43.93
N ALA A 294 3.85 2.49 -43.25
CA ALA A 294 4.78 1.38 -43.49
C ALA A 294 4.62 0.81 -44.91
N THR A 295 3.38 0.54 -45.34
CA THR A 295 3.07 0.00 -46.67
C THR A 295 3.52 0.96 -47.79
N ALA A 296 3.28 2.27 -47.61
CA ALA A 296 3.76 3.29 -48.54
C ALA A 296 5.29 3.29 -48.64
N ALA A 297 6.00 3.15 -47.50
CA ALA A 297 7.45 3.11 -47.46
C ALA A 297 8.03 1.89 -48.20
N GLU A 298 7.42 0.72 -48.03
CA GLU A 298 7.80 -0.47 -48.78
C GLU A 298 7.58 -0.32 -50.28
N GLY A 299 6.45 0.27 -50.69
CA GLY A 299 6.12 0.50 -52.10
C GLY A 299 7.14 1.40 -52.80
N GLU A 300 7.49 2.53 -52.17
CA GLU A 300 8.51 3.44 -52.69
C GLU A 300 9.90 2.79 -52.73
N TYR A 301 10.27 2.05 -51.68
CA TYR A 301 11.53 1.34 -51.63
C TYR A 301 11.65 0.33 -52.77
N ARG A 302 10.61 -0.48 -53.02
CA ARG A 302 10.58 -1.46 -54.13
C ARG A 302 10.68 -0.77 -55.49
N THR A 303 9.93 0.30 -55.70
CA THR A 303 9.94 1.08 -56.95
C THR A 303 11.32 1.68 -57.22
N SER A 304 11.98 2.20 -56.19
CA SER A 304 13.31 2.83 -56.31
C SER A 304 14.44 1.86 -56.72
N ARG A 305 14.24 0.54 -56.55
CA ARG A 305 15.23 -0.49 -56.86
C ARG A 305 14.89 -1.36 -58.07
N GLY A 306 13.91 -0.95 -58.88
CA GLY A 306 13.64 -1.57 -60.18
C GLY A 306 12.94 -2.92 -60.11
N ALA A 307 11.89 -3.03 -59.29
CA ALA A 307 10.78 -3.91 -59.63
C ALA A 307 9.92 -3.25 -60.72
#